data_AF-A0A538AUL8-F1
#
_entry.id   AF-A0A538AUL8-F1
#
_cell.length_a   1.000
_cell.length_b   1.000
_cell.length_c   1.000
_cell.angle_alpha   90.00
_cell.angle_beta   90.00
_cell.angle_gamma   90.00
#
_symmetry.space_group_name_H-M   'P 1'
#
loop_
_entity.id
_entity.type
_entity.pdbx_description
1 polymer ?
#
loop_
_entity_poly.entity_id
_entity_poly.type
_entity_poly.pdbx_seq_one_letter_code
_entity_poly.pdbx_strand_id
1 'polypeptide(L)'
;MDGNSEYERRLAAYEQEVSGLLEQVKTLEEEVVQLRRKLQDAPKRVRTLEERLLETKGQLAQAVSQNEKLSYTLREAREQIADLREEVEKLTQPPSAYGTFLAANDDGTVDVFSGGRKMRVALHPEIELDELERGQEVVLNDSLNVVLARSAELSGEVVTLKELLDDQRAMIVGRADEERVVELAQQLIGEKLRAGDTLLMDSRTGLLLEKLPRPEVEELVLEEVPDISYADIGGLDTQIEQITDAVELPWLHRDLFVEHQLPAPKGVLLYGPPGCGKTLIAKAVANSLAKKVSEVTGDKNARSYFLNIKGPELLNKYV
;
A
#
# COMPACT_ATOMS: atom_id res chain seq x y z
N MET A 1 -74.43 28.43 -100.94
CA MET A 1 -74.87 28.54 -99.53
C MET A 1 -73.74 28.04 -98.62
N ASP A 2 -72.54 28.63 -98.70
CA ASP A 2 -71.34 28.12 -97.98
C ASP A 2 -70.70 29.14 -97.03
N GLY A 3 -71.22 30.37 -96.96
CA GLY A 3 -70.66 31.41 -96.09
C GLY A 3 -71.03 31.26 -94.60
N ASN A 4 -72.07 30.51 -94.24
CA ASN A 4 -72.59 30.47 -92.86
C ASN A 4 -71.86 29.44 -91.96
N SER A 5 -71.34 28.34 -92.53
CA SER A 5 -70.67 27.27 -91.79
C SER A 5 -69.24 27.61 -91.36
N GLU A 6 -68.57 28.49 -92.10
CA GLU A 6 -67.20 28.93 -91.79
C GLU A 6 -67.23 29.99 -90.68
N TYR A 7 -68.25 30.86 -90.68
CA TYR A 7 -68.49 31.84 -89.62
C TYR A 7 -68.80 31.18 -88.27
N GLU A 8 -69.66 30.15 -88.20
CA GLU A 8 -69.98 29.46 -86.94
C GLU A 8 -68.79 28.68 -86.35
N ARG A 9 -67.95 28.03 -87.17
CA ARG A 9 -66.72 27.38 -86.68
C ARG A 9 -65.69 28.38 -86.18
N ARG A 10 -65.56 29.52 -86.86
CA ARG A 10 -64.66 30.60 -86.44
C ARG A 10 -65.16 31.26 -85.16
N LEU A 11 -66.48 31.42 -85.01
CA LEU A 11 -67.12 31.92 -83.78
C LEU A 11 -66.90 30.96 -82.60
N ALA A 12 -67.09 29.65 -82.78
CA ALA A 12 -66.88 28.65 -81.73
C ALA A 12 -65.39 28.52 -81.34
N ALA A 13 -64.47 28.63 -82.29
CA ALA A 13 -63.03 28.68 -82.02
C ALA A 13 -62.66 29.96 -81.24
N TYR A 14 -63.21 31.12 -81.63
CA TYR A 14 -63.06 32.37 -80.88
C TYR A 14 -63.68 32.28 -79.48
N GLU A 15 -64.83 31.63 -79.30
CA GLU A 15 -65.46 31.43 -77.99
C GLU A 15 -64.65 30.50 -77.08
N GLN A 16 -64.06 29.43 -77.62
CA GLN A 16 -63.13 28.57 -76.87
C GLN A 16 -61.83 29.30 -76.49
N GLU A 17 -61.27 30.08 -77.43
CA GLU A 17 -60.06 30.88 -77.18
C GLU A 17 -60.32 31.97 -76.14
N VAL A 18 -61.46 32.66 -76.23
CA VAL A 18 -61.92 33.65 -75.24
C VAL A 18 -62.19 32.98 -73.89
N SER A 19 -62.80 31.79 -73.84
CA SER A 19 -63.01 31.05 -72.59
C SER A 19 -61.69 30.62 -71.94
N GLY A 20 -60.73 30.11 -72.72
CA GLY A 20 -59.40 29.73 -72.21
C GLY A 20 -58.59 30.94 -71.73
N LEU A 21 -58.68 32.07 -72.43
CA LEU A 21 -58.10 33.33 -72.00
C LEU A 21 -58.77 33.87 -70.73
N LEU A 22 -60.09 33.77 -70.59
CA LEU A 22 -60.82 34.17 -69.38
C LEU A 22 -60.41 33.31 -68.16
N GLU A 23 -60.18 32.01 -68.35
CA GLU A 23 -59.73 31.12 -67.28
C GLU A 23 -58.25 31.38 -66.90
N GLN A 24 -57.39 31.71 -67.86
CA GLN A 24 -56.04 32.21 -67.59
C GLN A 24 -56.04 33.56 -66.87
N VAL A 25 -56.91 34.49 -67.26
CA VAL A 25 -57.07 35.78 -66.57
C VAL A 25 -57.50 35.55 -65.12
N LYS A 26 -58.45 34.65 -64.88
CA LYS A 26 -58.92 34.32 -63.53
C LYS A 26 -57.83 33.70 -62.65
N THR A 27 -57.05 32.77 -63.18
CA THR A 27 -55.94 32.14 -62.44
C THR A 27 -54.82 33.15 -62.14
N LEU A 28 -54.46 34.00 -63.11
CA LEU A 28 -53.50 35.10 -62.90
C LEU A 28 -54.03 36.13 -61.89
N GLU A 29 -55.33 36.45 -61.91
CA GLU A 29 -55.95 37.33 -60.91
C GLU A 29 -55.87 36.74 -59.50
N GLU A 30 -56.15 35.44 -59.33
CA GLU A 30 -55.99 34.73 -58.06
C GLU A 30 -54.52 34.72 -57.59
N GLU A 31 -53.58 34.50 -58.50
CA GLU A 31 -52.14 34.54 -58.22
C GLU A 31 -51.67 35.94 -57.82
N VAL A 32 -52.16 36.99 -58.51
CA VAL A 32 -51.89 38.39 -58.17
C VAL A 32 -52.48 38.74 -56.80
N VAL A 33 -53.65 38.22 -56.44
CA VAL A 33 -54.24 38.41 -55.10
C VAL A 33 -53.39 37.72 -54.03
N GLN A 34 -52.92 36.50 -54.27
CA GLN A 34 -52.02 35.81 -53.34
C GLN A 34 -50.67 36.52 -53.20
N LEU A 35 -50.08 36.96 -54.31
CA LEU A 35 -48.84 37.72 -54.33
C LEU A 35 -49.01 39.07 -53.61
N ARG A 36 -50.13 39.79 -53.84
CA ARG A 36 -50.46 41.03 -53.11
C ARG A 36 -50.60 40.80 -51.61
N ARG A 37 -51.26 39.72 -51.18
CA ARG A 37 -51.33 39.35 -49.75
C ARG A 37 -49.95 39.06 -49.17
N LYS A 38 -49.12 38.26 -49.86
CA LYS A 38 -47.73 37.99 -49.45
C LYS A 38 -46.89 39.26 -49.38
N LEU A 39 -47.09 40.20 -50.31
CA LEU A 39 -46.42 41.51 -50.32
C LEU A 39 -46.93 42.43 -49.20
N GLN A 40 -48.20 42.36 -48.84
CA GLN A 40 -48.76 43.07 -47.68
C GLN A 40 -48.25 42.53 -46.34
N ASP A 41 -48.03 41.22 -46.23
CA ASP A 41 -47.52 40.59 -45.00
C ASP A 41 -45.98 40.54 -44.91
N ALA A 42 -45.28 40.68 -46.04
CA ALA A 42 -43.82 40.77 -46.09
C ALA A 42 -43.22 41.84 -45.15
N PRO A 43 -43.69 43.10 -45.11
CA PRO A 43 -43.14 44.10 -44.19
C PRO A 43 -43.33 43.72 -42.71
N LYS A 44 -44.44 43.05 -42.36
CA LYS A 44 -44.65 42.54 -40.99
C LYS A 44 -43.65 41.43 -40.64
N ARG A 45 -43.42 40.48 -41.56
CA ARG A 45 -42.43 39.41 -41.37
C ARG A 45 -41.00 39.94 -41.27
N VAL A 46 -40.63 40.88 -42.13
CA VAL A 46 -39.33 41.54 -42.09
C VAL A 46 -39.13 42.21 -40.73
N ARG A 47 -40.12 42.97 -40.25
CA ARG A 47 -40.06 43.62 -38.94
C ARG A 47 -39.91 42.63 -37.78
N THR A 48 -40.64 41.51 -37.78
CA THR A 48 -40.49 40.48 -36.75
C THR A 48 -39.13 39.78 -36.80
N LEU A 49 -38.54 39.60 -37.99
CA LEU A 49 -37.20 39.03 -38.14
C LEU A 49 -36.13 40.02 -37.69
N GLU A 50 -36.30 41.31 -37.97
CA GLU A 50 -35.44 42.39 -37.48
C GLU A 50 -35.46 42.49 -35.95
N GLU A 51 -36.64 42.39 -35.33
CA GLU A 51 -36.81 42.37 -33.88
C GLU A 51 -36.08 41.15 -33.25
N ARG A 52 -36.26 39.94 -33.80
CA ARG A 52 -35.54 38.74 -33.35
C ARG A 52 -34.03 38.82 -33.59
N LEU A 53 -33.60 39.42 -34.71
CA LEU A 53 -32.18 39.64 -35.01
C LEU A 53 -31.56 40.59 -33.98
N LEU A 54 -32.29 41.63 -33.58
CA LEU A 54 -31.85 42.56 -32.55
C LEU A 54 -31.73 41.88 -31.18
N GLU A 55 -32.74 41.09 -30.80
CA GLU A 55 -32.75 40.35 -29.55
C GLU A 55 -31.60 39.33 -29.46
N THR A 56 -31.43 38.50 -30.49
CA THR A 56 -30.35 37.51 -30.58
C THR A 56 -28.96 38.17 -30.58
N LYS A 57 -28.80 39.33 -31.24
CA LYS A 57 -27.56 40.11 -31.14
C LYS A 57 -27.30 40.61 -29.72
N GLY A 58 -28.33 41.04 -29.00
CA GLY A 58 -28.23 41.43 -27.59
C GLY A 58 -27.81 40.27 -26.69
N GLN A 59 -28.44 39.10 -26.86
CA GLN A 59 -28.07 37.87 -26.14
C GLN A 59 -26.64 37.44 -26.46
N LEU A 60 -26.22 37.50 -27.73
CA LEU A 60 -24.86 37.19 -28.14
C LEU A 60 -23.85 38.15 -27.49
N ALA A 61 -24.12 39.46 -27.50
CA ALA A 61 -23.26 40.45 -26.85
C ALA A 61 -23.14 40.21 -25.34
N GLN A 62 -24.25 39.86 -24.69
CA GLN A 62 -24.27 39.52 -23.26
C GLN A 62 -23.47 38.24 -22.99
N ALA A 63 -23.65 37.19 -23.80
CA ALA A 63 -22.91 35.94 -23.67
C ALA A 63 -21.40 36.13 -23.91
N VAL A 64 -21.02 36.95 -24.90
CA VAL A 64 -19.62 37.31 -25.17
C VAL A 64 -19.02 38.04 -23.96
N SER A 65 -19.71 39.05 -23.43
CA SER A 65 -19.25 39.77 -22.24
C SER A 65 -19.12 38.87 -21.01
N GLN A 66 -20.05 37.92 -20.82
CA GLN A 66 -19.94 36.91 -19.76
C GLN A 66 -18.75 35.98 -19.98
N ASN A 67 -18.51 35.54 -21.21
CA ASN A 67 -17.39 34.67 -21.54
C ASN A 67 -16.05 35.38 -21.32
N GLU A 68 -15.95 36.66 -21.70
CA GLU A 68 -14.79 37.51 -21.40
C GLU A 68 -14.55 37.64 -19.90
N LYS A 69 -15.61 37.91 -19.11
CA LYS A 69 -15.52 37.93 -17.63
C LYS A 69 -15.04 36.61 -17.06
N LEU A 70 -15.64 35.50 -17.47
CA LEU A 70 -15.25 34.17 -16.99
C LEU A 70 -13.80 33.86 -17.36
N SER A 71 -13.40 34.15 -18.60
CA SER A 71 -12.02 33.97 -19.07
C SER A 71 -11.02 34.79 -18.26
N TYR A 72 -11.39 36.02 -17.92
CA TYR A 72 -10.60 36.87 -17.03
C TYR A 72 -10.47 36.25 -15.63
N THR A 73 -11.59 35.88 -14.98
CA THR A 73 -11.56 35.25 -13.64
C THR A 73 -10.80 33.94 -13.62
N LEU A 74 -10.87 33.14 -14.69
CA LEU A 74 -10.18 31.86 -14.79
C LEU A 74 -8.68 32.05 -14.98
N ARG A 75 -8.28 33.13 -15.68
CA ARG A 75 -6.88 33.52 -15.80
C ARG A 75 -6.33 34.01 -14.45
N GLU A 76 -7.08 34.85 -13.75
CA GLU A 76 -6.71 35.35 -12.41
C GLU A 76 -6.59 34.21 -11.39
N ALA A 77 -7.54 33.28 -11.35
CA ALA A 77 -7.48 32.11 -10.49
C ALA A 77 -6.29 31.20 -10.82
N ARG A 78 -5.95 31.04 -12.11
CA ARG A 78 -4.76 30.27 -12.52
C ARG A 78 -3.46 30.93 -12.09
N GLU A 79 -3.39 32.25 -12.14
CA GLU A 79 -2.23 33.02 -11.69
C GLU A 79 -2.05 32.88 -10.18
N GLN A 80 -3.13 33.02 -9.39
CA GLN A 80 -3.08 32.78 -7.95
C GLN A 80 -2.64 31.35 -7.58
N ILE A 81 -3.13 30.33 -8.31
CA ILE A 81 -2.69 28.94 -8.09
C ILE A 81 -1.20 28.77 -8.42
N ALA A 82 -0.71 29.43 -9.46
CA ALA A 82 0.70 29.38 -9.83
C ALA A 82 1.57 30.03 -8.74
N ASP A 83 1.17 31.21 -8.25
CA ASP A 83 1.87 31.92 -7.18
C ASP A 83 1.92 31.10 -5.88
N LEU A 84 0.78 30.52 -5.47
CA LEU A 84 0.69 29.66 -4.29
C LEU A 84 1.58 28.41 -4.42
N ARG A 85 1.66 27.81 -5.61
CA ARG A 85 2.54 26.67 -5.86
C ARG A 85 4.02 27.04 -5.77
N GLU A 86 4.40 28.21 -6.29
CA GLU A 86 5.78 28.68 -6.18
C GLU A 86 6.18 28.96 -4.72
N GLU A 87 5.25 29.50 -3.92
CA GLU A 87 5.47 29.72 -2.49
C GLU A 87 5.61 28.39 -1.71
N VAL A 88 4.76 27.40 -2.02
CA VAL A 88 4.90 26.04 -1.49
C VAL A 88 6.26 25.44 -1.86
N GLU A 89 6.67 25.54 -3.12
CA GLU A 89 7.94 24.98 -3.58
C GLU A 89 9.14 25.64 -2.86
N LYS A 90 9.12 26.97 -2.68
CA LYS A 90 10.15 27.69 -1.90
C LYS A 90 10.26 27.18 -0.47
N LEU A 91 9.13 26.90 0.19
CA LEU A 91 9.12 26.36 1.55
C LEU A 91 9.62 24.91 1.63
N THR A 92 9.69 24.19 0.52
CA THR A 92 10.25 22.82 0.47
C THR A 92 11.75 22.80 0.13
N GLN A 93 12.38 23.95 -0.16
CA GLN A 93 13.80 24.01 -0.50
C GLN A 93 14.70 23.78 0.73
N PRO A 94 15.83 23.07 0.56
CA PRO A 94 16.81 22.89 1.64
C PRO A 94 17.50 24.22 2.00
N PRO A 95 18.00 24.39 3.24
CA PRO A 95 18.23 23.37 4.27
C PRO A 95 16.99 23.00 5.08
N SER A 96 16.71 21.70 5.21
CA SER A 96 15.56 21.18 5.95
C SER A 96 16.01 20.45 7.22
N ALA A 97 15.21 20.57 8.28
CA ALA A 97 15.43 19.80 9.50
C ALA A 97 14.83 18.40 9.35
N TYR A 98 15.41 17.42 10.03
CA TYR A 98 14.85 16.08 10.12
C TYR A 98 14.21 15.84 11.49
N GLY A 99 13.26 14.93 11.54
CA GLY A 99 12.63 14.47 12.77
C GLY A 99 12.13 13.04 12.64
N THR A 100 11.63 12.48 13.74
CA THR A 100 11.04 11.14 13.77
C THR A 100 9.54 11.24 14.02
N PHE A 101 8.73 10.60 13.19
CA PHE A 101 7.28 10.55 13.38
C PHE A 101 6.92 9.60 14.54
N LEU A 102 6.12 10.11 15.49
CA LEU A 102 5.73 9.39 16.71
C LEU A 102 4.28 8.92 16.66
N ALA A 103 3.34 9.81 16.30
CA ALA A 103 1.91 9.51 16.28
C ALA A 103 1.12 10.51 15.41
N ALA A 104 0.00 10.05 14.86
CA ALA A 104 -1.02 10.89 14.25
C ALA A 104 -2.04 11.35 15.30
N ASN A 105 -2.61 12.54 15.13
CA ASN A 105 -3.65 13.10 15.98
C ASN A 105 -4.98 13.23 15.22
N ASP A 106 -6.10 13.24 15.95
CA ASP A 106 -7.46 13.31 15.38
C ASP A 106 -7.74 14.61 14.61
N ASP A 107 -6.97 15.67 14.87
CA ASP A 107 -7.07 16.99 14.22
C ASP A 107 -6.30 17.08 12.89
N GLY A 108 -5.71 15.96 12.43
CA GLY A 108 -4.90 15.89 11.22
C GLY A 108 -3.46 16.39 11.40
N THR A 109 -3.06 16.77 12.62
CA THR A 109 -1.67 17.08 12.95
C THR A 109 -0.91 15.81 13.32
N VAL A 110 0.42 15.91 13.37
CA VAL A 110 1.29 14.81 13.75
C VAL A 110 2.24 15.20 14.87
N ASP A 111 2.54 14.25 15.73
CA ASP A 111 3.55 14.38 16.77
C ASP A 111 4.89 13.88 16.21
N VAL A 112 5.89 14.76 16.21
CA VAL A 112 7.25 14.48 15.74
C VAL A 112 8.27 14.77 16.84
N PHE A 113 9.39 14.06 16.80
CA PHE A 113 10.57 14.39 17.60
C PHE A 113 11.61 15.08 16.73
N SER A 114 11.97 16.33 17.05
CA SER A 114 13.03 17.04 16.35
C SER A 114 13.73 18.02 17.29
N GLY A 115 15.04 18.23 17.09
CA GLY A 115 15.83 19.15 17.93
C GLY A 115 15.83 18.81 19.43
N GLY A 116 15.70 17.52 19.78
CA GLY A 116 15.73 17.05 21.17
C GLY A 116 14.42 17.24 21.95
N ARG A 117 13.31 17.58 21.27
CA ARG A 117 12.01 17.76 21.91
C ARG A 117 10.87 17.19 21.05
N LYS A 118 9.78 16.82 21.72
CA LYS A 118 8.52 16.45 21.07
C LYS A 118 7.78 17.71 20.63
N MET A 119 7.26 17.71 19.41
CA MET A 119 6.54 18.82 18.80
C MET A 119 5.30 18.29 18.08
N ARG A 120 4.19 19.02 18.15
CA ARG A 120 3.01 18.77 17.31
C ARG A 120 3.07 19.71 16.12
N VAL A 121 3.01 19.17 14.91
CA VAL A 121 3.25 19.89 13.66
C VAL A 121 2.19 19.55 12.62
N ALA A 122 2.00 20.44 11.65
CA ALA A 122 1.09 20.19 10.54
C ALA A 122 1.79 19.37 9.44
N LEU A 123 0.98 18.66 8.65
CA LEU A 123 1.42 17.97 7.44
C LEU A 123 1.25 18.87 6.22
N HIS A 124 2.15 18.73 5.26
CA HIS A 124 1.95 19.27 3.92
C HIS A 124 0.74 18.58 3.26
N PRO A 125 -0.12 19.31 2.52
CA PRO A 125 -1.35 18.75 1.94
C PRO A 125 -1.15 17.58 0.97
N GLU A 126 0.05 17.38 0.45
CA GLU A 126 0.39 16.25 -0.44
C GLU A 126 0.74 14.97 0.32
N ILE A 127 0.92 15.01 1.64
CA ILE A 127 1.23 13.84 2.46
C ILE A 127 -0.06 13.32 3.07
N GLU A 128 -0.35 12.05 2.78
CA GLU A 128 -1.47 11.35 3.40
C GLU A 128 -1.05 10.78 4.77
N LEU A 129 -1.90 11.00 5.79
CA LEU A 129 -1.67 10.51 7.15
C LEU A 129 -1.52 8.99 7.22
N ASP A 130 -2.24 8.28 6.36
CA ASP A 130 -2.29 6.81 6.33
C ASP A 130 -0.99 6.19 5.81
N GLU A 131 -0.14 6.96 5.12
CA GLU A 131 1.17 6.50 4.63
C GLU A 131 2.29 6.62 5.69
N LEU A 132 2.02 7.35 6.78
CA LEU A 132 3.02 7.60 7.82
C LEU A 132 3.05 6.46 8.84
N GLU A 133 4.22 5.85 8.98
CA GLU A 133 4.45 4.80 9.95
C GLU A 133 5.27 5.30 11.14
N ARG A 134 4.83 4.93 12.34
CA ARG A 134 5.56 5.24 13.58
C ARG A 134 7.02 4.80 13.50
N GLY A 135 7.94 5.73 13.77
CA GLY A 135 9.39 5.51 13.70
C GLY A 135 10.04 5.92 12.38
N GLN A 136 9.26 6.30 11.36
CA GLN A 136 9.80 6.87 10.13
C GLN A 136 10.48 8.22 10.36
N GLU A 137 11.50 8.50 9.55
CA GLU A 137 12.12 9.82 9.48
C GLU A 137 11.24 10.74 8.62
N VAL A 138 11.05 11.98 9.06
CA VAL A 138 10.30 13.00 8.35
C VAL A 138 11.15 14.24 8.15
N VAL A 139 10.93 14.93 7.04
CA VAL A 139 11.59 16.19 6.71
C VAL A 139 10.67 17.35 7.09
N LEU A 140 11.23 18.31 7.81
CA LEU A 140 10.57 19.51 8.28
C LEU A 140 11.06 20.73 7.50
N ASN A 141 10.15 21.59 7.08
CA ASN A 141 10.50 22.89 6.52
C ASN A 141 10.84 23.93 7.61
N ASP A 142 11.15 25.16 7.21
CA ASP A 142 11.43 26.29 8.11
C ASP A 142 10.28 26.64 9.06
N SER A 143 9.04 26.32 8.67
CA SER A 143 7.85 26.47 9.51
C SER A 143 7.58 25.24 10.40
N LEU A 144 8.48 24.26 10.38
CA LEU A 144 8.43 23.00 11.13
C LEU A 144 7.26 22.08 10.73
N ASN A 145 6.72 22.24 9.52
CA ASN A 145 5.71 21.33 8.97
C ASN A 145 6.39 20.16 8.26
N VAL A 146 5.77 18.99 8.31
CA VAL A 146 6.28 17.80 7.61
C VAL A 146 6.01 17.96 6.11
N VAL A 147 7.07 17.92 5.32
CA VAL A 147 7.02 18.07 3.85
C VAL A 147 7.43 16.81 3.09
N LEU A 148 8.07 15.84 3.76
CA LEU A 148 8.44 14.56 3.16
C LEU A 148 8.50 13.48 4.24
N ALA A 149 8.07 12.27 3.90
CA ALA A 149 8.32 11.05 4.68
C ALA A 149 9.50 10.27 4.08
N ARG A 150 10.32 9.66 4.93
CA ARG A 150 11.49 8.83 4.57
C ARG A 150 11.46 7.53 5.37
N SER A 151 12.30 6.59 4.97
CA SER A 151 12.55 5.37 5.75
C SER A 151 13.09 5.72 7.14
N ALA A 152 12.82 4.85 8.12
CA ALA A 152 13.38 4.97 9.46
C ALA A 152 14.91 5.04 9.43
N GLU A 153 15.48 5.72 10.44
CA GLU A 153 16.92 5.85 10.58
C GLU A 153 17.53 4.49 10.98
N LEU A 154 18.46 3.95 10.19
CA LEU A 154 19.08 2.64 10.44
C LEU A 154 20.33 2.72 11.33
N SER A 155 20.44 3.78 12.13
CA SER A 155 21.57 4.00 13.03
C SER A 155 21.07 4.31 14.44
N GLY A 156 21.72 3.73 15.45
CA GLY A 156 21.23 3.81 16.82
C GLY A 156 21.98 2.94 17.81
N GLU A 157 21.38 2.76 18.96
CA GLU A 157 21.87 1.90 20.03
C GLU A 157 21.36 0.47 19.85
N VAL A 158 22.22 -0.49 20.15
CA VAL A 158 21.87 -1.91 20.12
C VAL A 158 21.47 -2.35 21.52
N VAL A 159 20.25 -2.86 21.66
CA VAL A 159 19.66 -3.30 22.94
C VAL A 159 19.17 -4.74 22.85
N THR A 160 18.98 -5.39 23.99
CA THR A 160 18.39 -6.74 24.06
C THR A 160 16.97 -6.67 24.59
N LEU A 161 16.04 -7.35 23.93
CA LEU A 161 14.66 -7.48 24.40
C LEU A 161 14.61 -8.35 25.66
N LYS A 162 14.04 -7.83 26.75
CA LYS A 162 13.78 -8.59 27.97
C LYS A 162 12.41 -9.28 27.89
N GLU A 163 11.37 -8.50 27.65
CA GLU A 163 10.00 -8.98 27.47
C GLU A 163 9.14 -7.96 26.72
N LEU A 164 8.09 -8.45 26.06
CA LEU A 164 7.01 -7.60 25.54
C LEU A 164 6.00 -7.35 26.66
N LEU A 165 5.64 -6.08 26.85
CA LEU A 165 4.62 -5.69 27.84
C LEU A 165 3.22 -5.71 27.22
N ASP A 166 3.12 -5.25 25.98
CA ASP A 166 1.92 -5.23 25.15
C ASP A 166 2.33 -5.14 23.65
N ASP A 167 1.37 -4.89 22.77
CA ASP A 167 1.60 -4.83 21.32
C ASP A 167 2.43 -3.61 20.86
N GLN A 168 2.64 -2.62 21.73
CA GLN A 168 3.31 -1.36 21.41
C GLN A 168 4.50 -1.04 22.31
N ARG A 169 4.68 -1.75 23.42
CA ARG A 169 5.73 -1.48 24.41
C ARG A 169 6.50 -2.73 24.79
N ALA A 170 7.80 -2.53 24.97
CA ALA A 170 8.73 -3.56 25.36
C ALA A 170 9.61 -3.08 26.52
N MET A 171 10.08 -4.03 27.31
CA MET A 171 11.16 -3.83 28.25
C MET A 171 12.47 -4.30 27.62
N ILE A 172 13.48 -3.43 27.61
CA ILE A 172 14.80 -3.71 27.06
C ILE A 172 15.88 -3.62 28.12
N VAL A 173 17.02 -4.25 27.83
CA VAL A 173 18.26 -4.14 28.59
C VAL A 173 19.31 -3.46 27.71
N GLY A 174 19.83 -2.33 28.18
CA GLY A 174 20.91 -1.57 27.55
C GLY A 174 22.31 -2.05 27.93
N ARG A 175 23.35 -1.30 27.54
CA ARG A 175 24.76 -1.70 27.71
C ARG A 175 25.26 -1.81 29.15
N ALA A 176 24.57 -1.19 30.11
CA ALA A 176 24.95 -1.15 31.52
C ALA A 176 23.95 -1.90 32.41
N ASP A 177 23.32 -2.95 31.87
CA ASP A 177 22.20 -3.66 32.49
C ASP A 177 21.03 -2.72 32.88
N GLU A 178 20.94 -1.56 32.23
CA GLU A 178 19.86 -0.61 32.47
C GLU A 178 18.58 -1.13 31.83
N GLU A 179 17.52 -1.22 32.63
CA GLU A 179 16.20 -1.64 32.17
C GLU A 179 15.35 -0.42 31.84
N ARG A 180 14.82 -0.40 30.62
CA ARG A 180 13.96 0.70 30.17
C ARG A 180 12.74 0.16 29.45
N VAL A 181 11.62 0.86 29.65
CA VAL A 181 10.41 0.65 28.87
C VAL A 181 10.50 1.56 27.66
N VAL A 182 10.34 0.97 26.49
CA VAL A 182 10.46 1.61 25.19
C VAL A 182 9.27 1.20 24.33
N GLU A 183 9.05 1.95 23.26
CA GLU A 183 7.92 1.71 22.36
C GLU A 183 8.41 1.10 21.05
N LEU A 184 7.55 0.31 20.40
CA LEU A 184 7.86 -0.34 19.12
C LEU A 184 7.54 0.61 17.97
N ALA A 185 8.43 0.68 16.98
CA ALA A 185 8.10 1.21 15.67
C ALA A 185 7.10 0.29 14.95
N GLN A 186 6.37 0.86 13.98
CA GLN A 186 5.31 0.15 13.27
C GLN A 186 5.80 -1.16 12.62
N GLN A 187 7.04 -1.17 12.13
CA GLN A 187 7.66 -2.29 11.42
C GLN A 187 7.86 -3.54 12.30
N LEU A 188 7.96 -3.35 13.63
CA LEU A 188 8.10 -4.44 14.59
C LEU A 188 6.76 -4.97 15.09
N ILE A 189 5.66 -4.24 14.85
CA ILE A 189 4.32 -4.65 15.29
C ILE A 189 3.89 -5.86 14.45
N GLY A 190 3.59 -6.98 15.11
CA GLY A 190 3.25 -8.24 14.46
C GLY A 190 4.45 -9.12 14.12
N GLU A 191 5.68 -8.64 14.33
CA GLU A 191 6.88 -9.47 14.24
C GLU A 191 6.98 -10.43 15.43
N LYS A 192 7.57 -11.61 15.22
CA LYS A 192 7.79 -12.60 16.30
C LYS A 192 9.03 -12.23 17.11
N LEU A 193 8.85 -11.29 18.04
CA LEU A 193 9.87 -10.89 18.99
C LEU A 193 9.91 -11.82 20.21
N ARG A 194 11.11 -12.18 20.65
CA ARG A 194 11.36 -13.07 21.79
C ARG A 194 12.37 -12.44 22.74
N ALA A 195 12.25 -12.79 24.02
CA ALA A 195 13.26 -12.46 25.01
C ALA A 195 14.64 -12.92 24.55
N GLY A 196 15.61 -12.01 24.56
CA GLY A 196 16.95 -12.23 24.06
C GLY A 196 17.18 -11.80 22.61
N ASP A 197 16.17 -11.34 21.87
CA ASP A 197 16.38 -10.76 20.53
C ASP A 197 17.21 -9.46 20.64
N THR A 198 18.12 -9.23 19.68
CA THR A 198 18.79 -7.93 19.54
C THR A 198 17.93 -7.01 18.69
N LEU A 199 17.74 -5.79 19.17
CA LEU A 199 16.97 -4.75 18.48
C LEU A 199 17.82 -3.49 18.34
N LEU A 200 17.61 -2.76 17.25
CA LEU A 200 18.09 -1.41 17.04
C LEU A 200 17.11 -0.43 17.70
N MET A 201 17.63 0.50 18.50
CA MET A 201 16.86 1.50 19.21
C MET A 201 17.38 2.90 18.90
N ASP A 202 16.48 3.85 18.64
CA ASP A 202 16.82 5.27 18.68
C ASP A 202 16.71 5.77 20.13
N SER A 203 17.85 6.08 20.74
CA SER A 203 17.93 6.54 22.13
C SER A 203 17.28 7.90 22.36
N ARG A 204 17.09 8.72 21.31
CA ARG A 204 16.48 10.04 21.42
C ARG A 204 14.96 9.94 21.58
N THR A 205 14.35 9.01 20.84
CA THR A 205 12.90 8.81 20.79
C THR A 205 12.43 7.68 21.71
N GLY A 206 13.33 6.77 22.09
CA GLY A 206 12.97 5.57 22.83
C GLY A 206 12.17 4.57 21.98
N LEU A 207 12.41 4.57 20.66
CA LEU A 207 11.75 3.68 19.71
C LEU A 207 12.66 2.52 19.32
N LEU A 208 12.11 1.32 19.34
CA LEU A 208 12.71 0.13 18.73
C LEU A 208 12.37 0.14 17.24
N LEU A 209 13.39 0.15 16.40
CA LEU A 209 13.25 0.37 14.95
C LEU A 209 13.25 -0.95 14.17
N GLU A 210 14.23 -1.81 14.44
CA GLU A 210 14.48 -3.01 13.65
C GLU A 210 15.00 -4.15 14.53
N LYS A 211 14.64 -5.39 14.20
CA LYS A 211 15.26 -6.58 14.75
C LYS A 211 16.55 -6.91 13.99
N LEU A 212 17.67 -6.90 14.71
CA LEU A 212 18.96 -7.21 14.12
C LEU A 212 19.20 -8.73 14.11
N PRO A 213 19.68 -9.30 12.99
CA PRO A 213 20.10 -10.69 12.95
C PRO A 213 21.28 -10.89 13.91
N ARG A 214 21.25 -11.98 14.69
CA ARG A 214 22.37 -12.40 15.54
C ARG A 214 23.14 -13.53 14.86
N PRO A 215 24.21 -13.24 14.09
CA PRO A 215 24.98 -14.29 13.42
C PRO A 215 25.55 -15.31 14.41
N GLU A 216 26.00 -14.86 15.60
CA GLU A 216 26.62 -15.74 16.61
C GLU A 216 25.64 -16.76 17.25
N VAL A 217 24.33 -16.45 17.28
CA VAL A 217 23.32 -17.38 17.83
C VAL A 217 22.92 -18.41 16.78
N GLU A 218 22.87 -18.02 15.51
CA GLU A 218 22.62 -18.94 14.39
C GLU A 218 23.83 -19.88 14.16
N GLU A 219 25.06 -19.40 14.36
CA GLU A 219 26.28 -20.19 14.18
C GLU A 219 26.45 -21.31 15.22
N LEU A 220 25.86 -21.16 16.41
CA LEU A 220 25.77 -22.22 17.44
C LEU A 220 24.62 -23.21 17.20
N VAL A 221 23.64 -22.81 16.40
CA VAL A 221 22.52 -23.64 15.95
C VAL A 221 22.92 -24.24 14.60
N LEU A 222 23.94 -25.11 14.61
CA LEU A 222 24.26 -25.90 13.43
C LEU A 222 23.05 -26.79 13.09
N GLU A 223 22.31 -26.44 12.03
CA GLU A 223 21.18 -27.21 11.49
C GLU A 223 21.60 -28.52 10.80
N GLU A 224 22.85 -28.94 10.92
CA GLU A 224 23.34 -30.15 10.29
C GLU A 224 23.04 -31.36 11.18
N VAL A 225 21.99 -32.11 10.81
CA VAL A 225 21.83 -33.49 11.27
C VAL A 225 23.10 -34.24 10.86
N PRO A 226 23.89 -34.75 11.82
CA PRO A 226 25.19 -35.33 11.51
C PRO A 226 25.04 -36.67 10.75
N ASP A 227 25.89 -36.90 9.74
CA ASP A 227 25.93 -38.13 8.93
C ASP A 227 26.54 -39.35 9.64
N ILE A 228 26.36 -39.48 10.96
CA ILE A 228 26.90 -40.61 11.74
C ILE A 228 25.75 -41.56 12.05
N SER A 229 25.93 -42.85 11.79
CA SER A 229 24.96 -43.91 12.10
C SER A 229 25.43 -44.78 13.26
N TYR A 230 24.54 -45.61 13.81
CA TYR A 230 24.92 -46.59 14.84
C TYR A 230 25.96 -47.60 14.35
N ALA A 231 25.99 -47.89 13.05
CA ALA A 231 26.98 -48.81 12.46
C ALA A 231 28.41 -48.26 12.52
N ASP A 232 28.56 -46.94 12.67
CA ASP A 232 29.87 -46.28 12.75
C ASP A 232 30.45 -46.29 14.17
N ILE A 233 29.71 -46.85 15.15
CA ILE A 233 30.09 -46.88 16.57
C ILE A 233 30.42 -48.32 16.99
N GLY A 234 31.68 -48.59 17.28
CA GLY A 234 32.12 -49.91 17.73
C GLY A 234 32.03 -50.11 19.25
N GLY A 235 31.53 -51.27 19.68
CA GLY A 235 31.66 -51.77 21.06
C GLY A 235 30.76 -51.09 22.10
N LEU A 236 29.73 -50.37 21.67
CA LEU A 236 28.76 -49.69 22.54
C LEU A 236 27.32 -50.21 22.36
N ASP A 237 27.15 -51.46 21.92
CA ASP A 237 25.84 -52.03 21.55
C ASP A 237 24.80 -51.91 22.68
N THR A 238 25.22 -52.20 23.92
CA THR A 238 24.33 -52.12 25.09
C THR A 238 23.94 -50.68 25.43
N GLN A 239 24.83 -49.71 25.23
CA GLN A 239 24.53 -48.29 25.44
C GLN A 239 23.65 -47.74 24.31
N ILE A 240 23.86 -48.21 23.08
CA ILE A 240 23.03 -47.86 21.92
C ILE A 240 21.59 -48.32 22.14
N GLU A 241 21.38 -49.57 22.58
CA GLU A 241 20.05 -50.08 22.90
C GLU A 241 19.35 -49.24 23.97
N GLN A 242 20.05 -48.92 25.08
CA GLN A 242 19.51 -48.09 26.16
C GLN A 242 19.10 -46.68 25.72
N ILE A 243 19.91 -46.02 24.88
CA ILE A 243 19.59 -44.66 24.41
C ILE A 243 18.49 -44.68 23.35
N THR A 244 18.44 -45.71 22.51
CA THR A 244 17.36 -45.92 21.54
C THR A 244 16.03 -46.13 22.26
N ASP A 245 16.00 -46.96 23.30
CA ASP A 245 14.81 -47.18 24.13
C ASP A 245 14.36 -45.91 24.86
N ALA A 246 15.31 -45.12 25.35
CA ALA A 246 15.01 -43.88 26.05
C ALA A 246 14.51 -42.77 25.11
N VAL A 247 15.06 -42.65 23.90
CA VAL A 247 14.82 -41.49 23.03
C VAL A 247 13.84 -41.80 21.89
N GLU A 248 13.98 -42.93 21.22
CA GLU A 248 13.21 -43.24 20.01
C GLU A 248 11.86 -43.90 20.33
N LEU A 249 11.84 -44.79 21.33
CA LEU A 249 10.67 -45.57 21.70
C LEU A 249 9.47 -44.71 22.16
N PRO A 250 9.66 -43.66 22.99
CA PRO A 250 8.57 -42.76 23.37
C PRO A 250 7.99 -41.96 22.19
N TRP A 251 8.79 -41.74 21.16
CA TRP A 251 8.37 -41.02 19.97
C TRP A 251 7.60 -41.93 19.01
N LEU A 252 8.14 -43.13 18.72
CA LEU A 252 7.52 -44.13 17.84
C LEU A 252 6.21 -44.69 18.38
N HIS A 253 6.12 -44.87 19.70
CA HIS A 253 4.99 -45.52 20.36
C HIS A 253 4.25 -44.57 21.32
N ARG A 254 4.02 -43.33 20.86
CA ARG A 254 3.40 -42.29 21.68
C ARG A 254 2.06 -42.72 22.29
N ASP A 255 1.23 -43.42 21.52
CA ASP A 255 -0.09 -43.89 21.97
C ASP A 255 0.02 -44.89 23.12
N LEU A 256 0.99 -45.82 23.06
CA LEU A 256 1.23 -46.80 24.13
C LEU A 256 1.73 -46.12 25.41
N PHE A 257 2.60 -45.11 25.29
CA PHE A 257 3.06 -44.34 26.45
C PHE A 257 1.93 -43.57 27.11
N VAL A 258 1.01 -43.00 26.32
CA VAL A 258 -0.19 -42.32 26.83
C VAL A 258 -1.17 -43.30 27.47
N GLU A 259 -1.44 -44.44 26.82
CA GLU A 259 -2.35 -45.49 27.30
C GLU A 259 -1.88 -46.04 28.66
N HIS A 260 -0.58 -46.32 28.78
CA HIS A 260 0.02 -46.85 30.01
C HIS A 260 0.46 -45.77 31.01
N GLN A 261 0.17 -44.49 30.74
CA GLN A 261 0.54 -43.34 31.58
C GLN A 261 2.03 -43.31 31.94
N LEU A 262 2.88 -43.74 31.00
CA LEU A 262 4.33 -43.76 31.16
C LEU A 262 4.92 -42.40 30.79
N PRO A 263 5.70 -41.75 31.68
CA PRO A 263 6.36 -40.50 31.34
C PRO A 263 7.52 -40.75 30.38
N ALA A 264 7.56 -40.01 29.27
CA ALA A 264 8.72 -40.00 28.38
C ALA A 264 9.92 -39.32 29.09
N PRO A 265 11.11 -39.91 29.05
CA PRO A 265 12.31 -39.29 29.61
C PRO A 265 12.64 -37.99 28.85
N LYS A 266 12.93 -36.92 29.59
CA LYS A 266 13.19 -35.58 29.02
C LYS A 266 14.67 -35.30 28.74
N GLY A 267 15.58 -36.15 29.21
CA GLY A 267 17.01 -35.94 29.06
C GLY A 267 17.81 -37.21 29.35
N VAL A 268 18.98 -37.31 28.72
CA VAL A 268 19.91 -38.44 28.86
C VAL A 268 21.27 -37.90 29.29
N LEU A 269 21.88 -38.52 30.30
CA LEU A 269 23.21 -38.17 30.76
C LEU A 269 24.21 -39.23 30.28
N LEU A 270 25.11 -38.83 29.38
CA LEU A 270 26.22 -39.66 28.92
C LEU A 270 27.48 -39.34 29.74
N TYR A 271 27.95 -40.31 30.52
CA TYR A 271 29.15 -40.15 31.35
C TYR A 271 30.17 -41.27 31.07
N GLY A 272 31.44 -41.02 31.42
CA GLY A 272 32.54 -41.97 31.26
C GLY A 272 33.87 -41.28 30.94
N PRO A 273 34.96 -42.04 30.73
CA PRO A 273 36.27 -41.49 30.37
C PRO A 273 36.23 -40.65 29.07
N PRO A 274 37.08 -39.62 28.91
CA PRO A 274 37.15 -38.86 27.66
C PRO A 274 37.57 -39.77 26.50
N GLY A 275 37.05 -39.50 25.29
CA GLY A 275 37.37 -40.29 24.09
C GLY A 275 36.52 -41.55 23.86
N CYS A 276 35.63 -41.94 24.78
CA CYS A 276 34.78 -43.14 24.64
C CYS A 276 33.50 -42.92 23.79
N GLY A 277 33.50 -42.03 22.79
CA GLY A 277 32.39 -41.92 21.84
C GLY A 277 31.09 -41.27 22.33
N LYS A 278 31.05 -40.61 23.50
CA LYS A 278 29.85 -39.91 24.01
C LYS A 278 29.21 -38.92 23.03
N THR A 279 30.03 -38.13 22.34
CA THR A 279 29.52 -37.19 21.33
C THR A 279 29.07 -37.91 20.07
N LEU A 280 29.71 -39.04 19.71
CA LEU A 280 29.35 -39.83 18.53
C LEU A 280 28.00 -40.52 18.71
N ILE A 281 27.75 -41.12 19.87
CA ILE A 281 26.45 -41.76 20.15
C ILE A 281 25.30 -40.75 20.17
N ALA A 282 25.51 -39.55 20.72
CA ALA A 282 24.50 -38.49 20.67
C ALA A 282 24.18 -38.06 19.24
N LYS A 283 25.21 -37.93 18.38
CA LYS A 283 25.05 -37.63 16.95
C LYS A 283 24.30 -38.75 16.21
N ALA A 284 24.64 -40.01 16.47
CA ALA A 284 23.99 -41.16 15.83
C ALA A 284 22.50 -41.28 16.19
N VAL A 285 22.14 -41.02 17.45
CA VAL A 285 20.74 -40.98 17.91
C VAL A 285 19.96 -39.88 17.21
N ALA A 286 20.54 -38.68 17.07
CA ALA A 286 19.88 -37.58 16.37
C ALA A 286 19.62 -37.90 14.89
N ASN A 287 20.58 -38.53 14.21
CA ASN A 287 20.43 -38.97 12.83
C ASN A 287 19.37 -40.07 12.68
N SER A 288 19.39 -41.07 13.55
CA SER A 288 18.39 -42.16 13.54
C SER A 288 16.97 -41.63 13.78
N LEU A 289 16.80 -40.74 14.76
CA LEU A 289 15.52 -40.10 15.03
C LEU A 289 15.03 -39.27 13.83
N ALA A 290 15.92 -38.48 13.21
CA ALA A 290 15.59 -37.70 12.02
C ALA A 290 15.09 -38.58 10.85
N LYS A 291 15.78 -39.69 10.58
CA LYS A 291 15.37 -40.66 9.55
C LYS A 291 14.00 -41.26 9.83
N LYS A 292 13.79 -41.77 11.05
CA LYS A 292 12.49 -42.34 11.45
C LYS A 292 11.34 -41.32 11.40
N VAL A 293 11.61 -40.07 11.76
CA VAL A 293 10.63 -38.97 11.64
C VAL A 293 10.23 -38.74 10.18
N SER A 294 11.21 -38.70 9.27
CA SER A 294 10.95 -38.52 7.84
C SER A 294 10.18 -39.70 7.23
N GLU A 295 10.44 -40.93 7.68
CA GLU A 295 9.78 -42.15 7.21
C GLU A 295 8.30 -42.20 7.63
N VAL A 296 7.99 -41.85 8.88
CA VAL A 296 6.62 -41.88 9.41
C VAL A 296 5.77 -40.71 8.87
N THR A 297 6.37 -39.53 8.71
CA THR A 297 5.65 -38.32 8.30
C THR A 297 5.47 -38.23 6.77
N GLY A 298 6.28 -38.96 6.00
CA GLY A 298 6.30 -38.91 4.53
C GLY A 298 6.85 -37.59 3.96
N ASP A 299 7.25 -36.66 4.83
CA ASP A 299 7.84 -35.38 4.49
C ASP A 299 9.37 -35.48 4.62
N LYS A 300 10.05 -35.50 3.47
CA LYS A 300 11.53 -35.47 3.41
C LYS A 300 12.11 -34.16 3.94
N ASN A 301 11.28 -33.13 4.16
CA ASN A 301 11.66 -31.85 4.74
C ASN A 301 11.28 -31.73 6.22
N ALA A 302 10.88 -32.82 6.90
CA ALA A 302 10.70 -32.81 8.35
C ALA A 302 12.05 -32.49 9.02
N ARG A 303 12.29 -31.21 9.31
CA ARG A 303 13.54 -30.71 9.89
C ARG A 303 13.67 -31.20 11.33
N SER A 304 14.51 -32.20 11.55
CA SER A 304 15.01 -32.54 12.88
C SER A 304 16.16 -31.60 13.21
N TYR A 305 16.16 -31.04 14.41
CA TYR A 305 17.17 -30.09 14.86
C TYR A 305 18.12 -30.79 15.85
N PHE A 306 19.44 -30.70 15.59
CA PHE A 306 20.46 -31.18 16.51
C PHE A 306 21.33 -30.02 17.01
N LEU A 307 21.09 -29.59 18.25
CA LEU A 307 21.84 -28.51 18.87
C LEU A 307 23.08 -29.07 19.59
N ASN A 308 24.27 -28.82 19.05
CA ASN A 308 25.52 -29.24 19.66
C ASN A 308 26.25 -28.06 20.30
N ILE A 309 26.11 -27.91 21.62
CA ILE A 309 26.78 -26.87 22.40
C ILE A 309 27.86 -27.52 23.28
N LYS A 310 29.12 -27.14 23.09
CA LYS A 310 30.23 -27.62 23.92
C LYS A 310 30.36 -26.78 25.19
N GLY A 311 30.83 -27.40 26.28
CA GLY A 311 31.07 -26.71 27.56
C GLY A 311 31.87 -25.40 27.44
N PRO A 312 33.00 -25.37 26.69
CA PRO A 312 33.75 -24.13 26.45
C PRO A 312 32.98 -23.05 25.68
N GLU A 313 32.05 -23.42 24.79
CA GLU A 313 31.26 -22.46 24.00
C GLU A 313 30.26 -21.70 24.88
N LEU A 314 29.82 -22.29 26.00
CA LEU A 314 29.01 -21.60 27.01
C LEU A 314 29.80 -20.53 27.76
N LEU A 315 31.12 -20.68 27.89
CA LEU A 315 31.96 -19.76 28.65
C LEU A 315 32.33 -18.51 27.83
N ASN A 316 32.50 -18.65 26.51
CA ASN A 316 32.78 -17.52 25.61
C ASN A 316 31.64 -16.49 25.55
N LYS A 317 30.42 -16.84 25.98
CA LYS A 317 29.27 -15.93 25.99
C LYS A 317 29.26 -14.93 27.15
N TYR A 318 30.07 -15.17 28.19
CA TYR A 318 30.08 -14.36 29.42
C TYR A 318 31.44 -13.71 29.72
N VAL A 319 32.38 -13.75 28.77
CA VAL A 319 33.72 -13.14 28.87
C VAL A 319 33.95 -12.18 27.71
#